data_AF-E0SR31-F1
#
_entry.id   AF-E0SR31-F1
#
_cell.length_a   1.000
_cell.length_b   1.000
_cell.length_c   1.000
_cell.angle_alpha   90.00
_cell.angle_beta   90.00
_cell.angle_gamma   90.00
#
_symmetry.space_group_name_H-M   'P 1'
#
loop_
_entity.id
_entity.type
_entity.pdbx_description
1 polymer ?
#
loop_
_entity_poly.entity_id
_entity_poly.type
_entity_poly.pdbx_seq_one_letter_code
_entity_poly.pdbx_strand_id
1 'polypeptide(L)'
;MDEVMIAILGLYVTIVAQIAVIAYWLGRKFTRIEERFKEIDRRFSDVDKRFEDLEQSLRNEIRRAFAAVLTASMAMNSLIVDFLALKGLVTEKERDFLKSQLTSIVSSTVINPLTKEEIEFLRKVFSKPESEITIEELDKVLEIAKRWFFETGEEKAYKLWLYTYMYRASLKYERLREKEERQK
;
A
#
# COMPACT_ATOMS: atom_id res chain seq x y z
N MET A 1 -61.35 22.08 62.49
CA MET A 1 -60.69 22.43 61.20
C MET A 1 -59.19 22.57 61.39
N ASP A 2 -58.74 23.17 62.50
CA ASP A 2 -57.32 23.41 62.77
C ASP A 2 -56.48 22.15 63.00
N GLU A 3 -56.98 21.15 63.73
CA GLU A 3 -56.26 19.88 63.96
C GLU A 3 -56.01 19.09 62.66
N VAL A 4 -56.99 19.04 61.76
CA VAL A 4 -56.88 18.37 60.46
C VAL A 4 -55.88 19.10 59.56
N MET A 5 -55.89 20.44 59.57
CA MET A 5 -54.90 21.26 58.86
C MET A 5 -53.48 21.04 59.37
N ILE A 6 -53.29 20.97 60.69
CA ILE A 6 -51.98 20.69 61.31
C ILE A 6 -51.48 19.28 60.92
N ALA A 7 -52.36 18.28 60.96
CA ALA A 7 -52.02 16.91 60.57
C ALA A 7 -51.60 16.82 59.09
N ILE A 8 -52.33 17.51 58.20
CA ILE A 8 -52.01 17.57 56.77
C ILE A 8 -50.67 18.29 56.54
N LEU A 9 -50.42 19.41 57.21
CA LEU A 9 -49.13 20.13 57.14
C LEU A 9 -47.97 19.26 57.63
N GLY A 10 -48.16 18.52 58.71
CA GLY A 10 -47.16 17.57 59.21
C GLY A 10 -46.84 16.48 58.18
N LEU A 11 -47.85 15.92 57.52
CA LEU A 11 -47.66 14.95 56.44
C LEU A 11 -46.85 15.54 55.28
N TYR A 12 -47.17 16.77 54.83
CA TYR A 12 -46.42 17.44 53.77
C TYR A 12 -44.94 17.64 54.15
N VAL A 13 -44.66 18.07 55.39
CA VAL A 13 -43.28 18.23 55.88
C VAL A 13 -42.53 16.89 55.83
N THR A 14 -43.17 15.78 56.22
CA THR A 14 -42.53 14.45 56.16
C THR A 14 -42.23 13.99 54.73
N ILE A 15 -43.15 14.23 53.79
CA ILE A 15 -42.94 13.88 52.36
C ILE A 15 -41.79 14.71 51.79
N VAL A 16 -41.74 16.02 52.07
CA VAL A 16 -40.65 16.89 51.62
C VAL A 16 -39.31 16.43 52.20
N ALA A 17 -39.26 16.05 53.48
CA ALA A 17 -38.05 15.52 54.11
C ALA A 17 -37.58 14.21 53.45
N GLN A 18 -38.49 13.28 53.13
CA GLN A 18 -38.17 12.04 52.41
C GLN A 18 -37.61 12.32 51.02
N ILE A 19 -38.25 13.23 50.27
CA ILE A 19 -37.77 13.65 48.93
C ILE A 19 -36.37 14.26 49.03
N ALA A 20 -36.10 15.12 50.02
CA ALA A 20 -34.79 15.73 50.21
C ALA A 20 -33.70 14.69 50.50
N VAL A 21 -33.98 13.70 51.35
CA VAL A 21 -33.05 12.60 51.64
C VAL A 21 -32.77 11.76 50.40
N ILE A 22 -33.81 11.44 49.62
CA ILE A 22 -33.68 10.70 48.36
C ILE A 22 -32.84 11.50 47.36
N ALA A 23 -33.13 12.79 47.17
CA ALA A 23 -32.39 13.67 46.27
C ALA A 23 -30.90 13.75 46.64
N TYR A 24 -30.58 13.89 47.94
CA TYR A 24 -29.20 13.88 48.42
C TYR A 24 -28.50 12.53 48.17
N TRP A 25 -29.18 11.42 48.44
CA TRP A 25 -28.64 10.07 48.20
C TRP A 25 -28.40 9.81 46.71
N LEU A 26 -29.35 10.19 45.84
CA LEU A 26 -29.21 10.08 44.38
C LEU A 26 -28.07 10.96 43.87
N GLY A 27 -27.94 12.20 44.36
CA GLY A 27 -26.84 13.09 43.99
C GLY A 27 -25.48 12.42 44.23
N ARG A 28 -25.27 11.85 45.43
CA ARG A 28 -24.03 11.11 45.74
C ARG A 28 -23.81 9.87 44.87
N LYS A 29 -24.88 9.16 44.51
CA LYS A 29 -24.78 8.00 43.60
C LYS A 29 -24.39 8.42 42.18
N PHE A 30 -24.99 9.48 41.65
CA PHE A 30 -24.65 10.02 40.34
C PHE A 30 -23.21 10.52 40.28
N THR A 31 -22.71 11.23 41.30
CA THR A 31 -21.29 11.64 41.35
C THR A 31 -20.35 10.43 41.27
N ARG A 32 -20.62 9.36 42.03
CA ARG A 32 -19.81 8.13 41.96
C ARG A 32 -19.89 7.44 40.60
N ILE A 33 -21.05 7.46 39.96
CA ILE A 33 -21.22 6.92 38.60
C ILE A 33 -20.40 7.74 37.61
N GLU A 34 -20.44 9.07 37.69
CA GLU A 34 -19.66 9.97 36.83
C GLU A 34 -18.15 9.76 36.98
N GLU A 35 -17.66 9.56 38.20
CA GLU A 35 -16.25 9.20 38.46
C GLU A 35 -15.86 7.89 37.77
N ARG A 36 -16.71 6.86 37.84
CA ARG A 36 -16.46 5.58 37.16
C ARG A 36 -16.48 5.73 35.64
N PHE A 37 -17.39 6.53 35.09
CA PHE A 37 -17.42 6.81 33.66
C PHE A 37 -16.15 7.56 33.21
N LYS A 38 -15.68 8.55 33.98
CA LYS A 38 -14.39 9.23 33.71
C LYS A 38 -13.21 8.26 33.72
N GLU A 39 -13.21 7.28 34.61
CA GLU A 39 -12.17 6.24 34.61
C GLU A 39 -12.27 5.33 33.37
N ILE A 40 -13.48 4.94 32.99
CA ILE A 40 -13.76 4.15 31.79
C ILE A 40 -13.28 4.90 30.54
N ASP A 41 -13.62 6.18 30.40
CA ASP A 41 -13.21 7.03 29.27
C ASP A 41 -11.68 7.11 29.16
N ARG A 42 -10.98 7.25 30.30
CA ARG A 42 -9.51 7.23 30.32
C ARG A 42 -8.94 5.90 29.83
N ARG A 43 -9.52 4.77 30.25
CA ARG A 43 -9.10 3.44 29.79
C ARG A 43 -9.35 3.24 28.31
N PHE A 44 -10.48 3.70 27.78
CA PHE A 44 -10.76 3.65 26.34
C PHE A 44 -9.77 4.50 25.54
N SER A 45 -9.46 5.71 26.00
CA SER A 45 -8.46 6.55 25.33
C SER A 45 -7.06 5.92 25.32
N ASP A 46 -6.67 5.17 26.38
CA ASP A 46 -5.42 4.42 26.39
C ASP A 46 -5.44 3.23 25.41
N VAL A 47 -6.58 2.54 25.32
CA VAL A 47 -6.80 1.47 24.35
C VAL A 47 -6.70 1.99 22.91
N ASP A 48 -7.31 3.13 22.60
CA ASP A 48 -7.26 3.73 21.26
C ASP A 48 -5.81 4.04 20.85
N LYS A 49 -5.02 4.65 21.74
CA LYS A 49 -3.59 4.92 21.49
C LYS A 49 -2.80 3.65 21.20
N ARG A 50 -3.04 2.59 21.98
CA ARG A 50 -2.38 1.29 21.77
C ARG A 50 -2.79 0.65 20.44
N PHE A 51 -4.02 0.86 19.98
CA PHE A 51 -4.46 0.41 18.65
C PHE A 51 -3.79 1.19 17.53
N GLU A 52 -3.67 2.52 17.66
CA GLU A 52 -2.93 3.35 16.70
C GLU A 52 -1.46 2.92 16.58
N ASP A 53 -0.79 2.70 17.71
CA ASP A 53 0.59 2.20 17.76
C ASP A 53 0.71 0.82 17.11
N LEU A 54 -0.23 -0.08 17.40
CA LEU A 54 -0.27 -1.43 16.82
C LEU A 54 -0.47 -1.37 15.29
N GLU A 55 -1.40 -0.54 14.82
CA GLU A 55 -1.65 -0.35 13.38
C GLU A 55 -0.38 0.16 12.68
N GLN A 56 0.31 1.14 13.27
CA GLN A 56 1.54 1.67 12.72
C GLN A 56 2.66 0.62 12.68
N SER A 57 2.85 -0.14 13.77
CA SER A 57 3.86 -1.21 13.82
C SER A 57 3.57 -2.29 12.79
N LEU A 58 2.33 -2.76 12.72
CA LEU A 58 1.91 -3.80 11.78
C LEU A 58 2.08 -3.34 10.32
N ARG A 59 1.69 -2.10 10.00
CA ARG A 59 1.88 -1.51 8.67
C ARG A 59 3.36 -1.46 8.29
N ASN A 60 4.24 -1.11 9.23
CA ASN A 60 5.68 -1.06 9.00
C ASN A 60 6.31 -2.45 8.85
N GLU A 61 5.86 -3.44 9.63
CA GLU A 61 6.31 -4.84 9.51
C GLU A 61 5.88 -5.44 8.17
N ILE A 62 4.61 -5.29 7.79
CA ILE A 62 4.10 -5.79 6.50
C ILE A 62 4.85 -5.12 5.34
N ARG A 63 5.06 -3.80 5.39
CA ARG A 63 5.79 -3.08 4.34
C ARG A 63 7.22 -3.59 4.18
N ARG A 64 7.93 -3.85 5.29
CA ARG A 64 9.29 -4.41 5.27
C ARG A 64 9.32 -5.83 4.73
N ALA A 65 8.44 -6.70 5.21
CA ALA A 65 8.35 -8.09 4.76
C ALA A 65 8.04 -8.15 3.25
N PHE A 66 7.07 -7.37 2.79
CA PHE A 66 6.72 -7.27 1.38
C PHE A 66 7.90 -6.77 0.53
N ALA A 67 8.57 -5.69 0.93
CA ALA A 67 9.74 -5.17 0.22
C ALA A 67 10.90 -6.19 0.15
N ALA A 68 11.11 -6.99 1.20
CA ALA A 68 12.12 -8.05 1.21
C ALA A 68 11.79 -9.15 0.18
N VAL A 69 10.54 -9.62 0.17
CA VAL A 69 10.06 -10.64 -0.78
C VAL A 69 10.12 -10.13 -2.21
N LEU A 70 9.69 -8.89 -2.47
CA LEU A 70 9.75 -8.30 -3.80
C LEU A 70 11.19 -8.18 -4.31
N THR A 71 12.09 -7.67 -3.48
CA THR A 71 13.51 -7.53 -3.84
C THR A 71 14.13 -8.88 -4.16
N ALA A 72 13.89 -9.90 -3.33
CA ALA A 72 14.38 -11.26 -3.56
C ALA A 72 13.79 -11.87 -4.85
N SER A 73 12.50 -11.67 -5.09
CA SER A 73 11.80 -12.16 -6.28
C SER A 73 12.33 -11.51 -7.56
N MET A 74 12.51 -10.18 -7.56
CA MET A 74 13.12 -9.46 -8.68
C MET A 74 14.55 -9.94 -8.95
N ALA A 75 15.37 -10.09 -7.91
CA ALA A 75 16.74 -10.58 -8.05
C ALA A 75 16.78 -12.01 -8.65
N MET A 76 15.94 -12.91 -8.14
CA MET A 76 15.84 -14.28 -8.65
C MET A 76 15.38 -14.31 -10.10
N ASN A 77 14.35 -13.54 -10.45
CA ASN A 77 13.85 -13.47 -11.82
C ASN A 77 14.86 -12.85 -12.77
N SER A 78 15.58 -11.80 -12.36
CA SER A 78 16.67 -11.24 -13.17
C SER A 78 17.77 -12.26 -13.47
N LEU A 79 18.17 -13.06 -12.47
CA LEU A 79 19.18 -14.10 -12.65
C LEU A 79 18.73 -15.19 -13.63
N ILE A 80 17.47 -15.64 -13.52
CA ILE A 80 16.89 -16.62 -14.45
C ILE A 80 16.90 -16.05 -15.87
N VAL A 81 16.46 -14.81 -16.04
CA VAL A 81 16.41 -14.15 -17.34
C VAL A 81 17.81 -13.97 -17.93
N ASP A 82 18.79 -13.52 -17.15
CA ASP A 82 20.18 -13.41 -17.59
C ASP A 82 20.73 -14.78 -18.04
N PHE A 83 20.43 -15.85 -17.31
CA PHE A 83 20.83 -17.20 -17.68
C PHE A 83 20.20 -17.66 -19.00
N LEU A 84 18.89 -17.44 -19.18
CA LEU A 84 18.18 -17.78 -20.42
C LEU A 84 18.72 -16.98 -21.62
N ALA A 85 18.94 -15.68 -21.44
CA ALA A 85 19.45 -14.80 -22.49
C ALA A 85 20.90 -15.14 -22.87
N LEU A 86 21.75 -15.43 -21.87
CA LEU A 86 23.12 -15.90 -22.06
C LEU A 86 23.15 -17.21 -22.88
N LYS A 87 22.25 -18.15 -22.57
CA LYS A 87 22.10 -19.40 -23.32
C LYS A 87 21.47 -19.22 -24.71
N GLY A 88 21.00 -18.02 -25.05
CA GLY A 88 20.36 -17.74 -26.33
C GLY A 88 18.96 -18.33 -26.46
N LEU A 89 18.31 -18.63 -25.33
CA LEU A 89 16.95 -19.20 -25.29
C LEU A 89 15.85 -18.17 -25.54
N VAL A 90 16.19 -16.88 -25.52
CA VAL A 90 15.31 -15.79 -25.94
C VAL A 90 15.72 -15.37 -27.34
N THR A 91 15.01 -15.89 -28.35
CA THR A 91 15.27 -15.60 -29.76
C THR A 91 14.55 -14.32 -30.19
N GLU A 92 14.78 -13.89 -31.44
CA GLU A 92 14.10 -12.75 -32.06
C GLU A 92 12.56 -12.88 -31.96
N LYS A 93 12.02 -14.09 -32.16
CA LYS A 93 10.57 -14.35 -32.05
C LYS A 93 10.05 -14.07 -30.64
N GLU A 94 10.77 -14.49 -29.60
CA GLU A 94 10.37 -14.19 -28.22
C GLU A 94 10.52 -12.70 -27.91
N ARG A 95 11.51 -12.01 -28.49
CA ARG A 95 11.67 -10.56 -28.35
C ARG A 95 10.53 -9.79 -28.99
N ASP A 96 10.09 -10.17 -30.19
CA ASP A 96 8.92 -9.59 -30.85
C ASP A 96 7.65 -9.76 -30.02
N PHE A 97 7.47 -10.96 -29.46
CA PHE A 97 6.37 -11.21 -28.52
C PHE A 97 6.45 -10.29 -27.30
N LEU A 98 7.62 -10.20 -26.65
CA LEU A 98 7.82 -9.32 -25.49
C LEU A 98 7.52 -7.86 -25.83
N LYS A 99 8.01 -7.38 -26.98
CA LYS A 99 7.75 -6.03 -27.47
C LYS A 99 6.27 -5.78 -27.71
N SER A 100 5.54 -6.73 -28.30
CA SER A 100 4.09 -6.66 -28.48
C SER A 100 3.35 -6.53 -27.14
N GLN A 101 3.75 -7.33 -26.13
CA GLN A 101 3.19 -7.24 -24.78
C GLN A 101 3.49 -5.89 -24.12
N LEU A 102 4.72 -5.37 -24.26
CA LEU A 102 5.13 -4.08 -23.74
C LEU A 102 4.34 -2.94 -24.36
N THR A 103 4.17 -2.95 -25.69
CA THR A 103 3.33 -1.98 -26.41
C THR A 103 1.88 -2.05 -25.93
N SER A 104 1.34 -3.26 -25.71
CA SER A 104 -0.01 -3.44 -25.16
C SER A 104 -0.16 -2.80 -23.78
N ILE A 105 0.77 -3.05 -22.85
CA ILE A 105 0.75 -2.46 -21.50
C ILE A 105 0.72 -0.93 -21.57
N VAL A 106 1.61 -0.35 -22.38
CA VAL A 106 1.84 1.10 -22.48
C VAL A 106 0.73 1.83 -23.28
N SER A 107 -0.01 1.10 -24.11
CA SER A 107 -1.15 1.64 -24.88
C SER A 107 -2.42 1.86 -24.04
N SER A 108 -2.49 1.32 -22.82
CA SER A 108 -3.65 1.49 -21.95
C SER A 108 -3.86 2.95 -21.50
N THR A 109 -5.13 3.37 -21.41
CA THR A 109 -5.54 4.80 -21.43
C THR A 109 -5.22 5.59 -20.15
N VAL A 110 -4.98 4.93 -19.01
CA VAL A 110 -4.57 5.59 -17.75
C VAL A 110 -3.59 4.69 -17.00
N ILE A 111 -2.34 5.15 -16.85
CA ILE A 111 -1.33 4.50 -16.01
C ILE A 111 -1.03 5.41 -14.83
N ASN A 112 -1.92 5.43 -13.83
CA ASN A 112 -1.65 6.10 -12.56
C ASN A 112 -0.67 5.20 -11.77
N PRO A 113 0.47 5.67 -11.26
CA PRO A 113 0.89 7.03 -10.92
C PRO A 113 1.93 7.66 -11.87
N LEU A 114 2.08 7.15 -13.08
CA LEU A 114 3.08 7.66 -14.02
C LEU A 114 2.74 9.07 -14.51
N THR A 115 3.77 9.89 -14.71
CA THR A 115 3.58 11.23 -15.31
C THR A 115 3.29 11.12 -16.81
N LYS A 116 2.77 12.19 -17.41
CA LYS A 116 2.51 12.22 -18.86
C LYS A 116 3.79 12.03 -19.67
N GLU A 117 4.88 12.62 -19.21
CA GLU A 117 6.22 12.52 -19.81
C GLU A 117 6.75 11.10 -19.75
N GLU A 118 6.50 10.39 -18.65
CA GLU A 118 6.90 8.98 -18.51
C GLU A 118 6.09 8.08 -19.44
N ILE A 119 4.77 8.29 -19.51
CA ILE A 119 3.91 7.54 -20.45
C ILE A 119 4.35 7.79 -21.89
N GLU A 120 4.64 9.04 -22.26
CA GLU A 120 5.12 9.40 -23.59
C GLU A 120 6.49 8.78 -23.87
N PHE A 121 7.40 8.80 -22.90
CA PHE A 121 8.70 8.13 -22.99
C PHE A 121 8.54 6.62 -23.25
N LEU A 122 7.72 5.93 -22.45
CA LEU A 122 7.44 4.50 -22.63
C LEU A 122 6.89 4.21 -24.04
N ARG A 123 5.91 5.01 -24.49
CA ARG A 123 5.32 4.87 -25.84
C ARG A 123 6.37 5.05 -26.91
N LYS A 124 7.22 6.08 -26.78
CA LYS A 124 8.28 6.37 -27.72
C LYS A 124 9.28 5.21 -27.82
N VAL A 125 9.74 4.67 -26.69
CA VAL A 125 10.71 3.57 -26.66
C VAL A 125 10.16 2.34 -27.39
N PHE A 126 8.94 1.90 -27.07
CA PHE A 126 8.39 0.66 -27.65
C PHE A 126 7.84 0.81 -29.07
N SER A 127 7.67 2.04 -29.57
CA SER A 127 7.29 2.30 -30.96
C SER A 127 8.46 2.22 -31.95
N LYS A 128 9.70 2.33 -31.47
CA LYS A 128 10.91 2.27 -32.31
C LYS A 128 11.14 0.88 -32.89
N PRO A 129 11.82 0.74 -34.03
CA PRO A 129 12.34 -0.57 -34.46
C PRO A 129 13.36 -1.10 -33.43
N GLU A 130 13.49 -2.42 -33.32
CA GLU A 130 14.38 -3.07 -32.34
C GLU A 130 15.84 -2.60 -32.43
N SER A 131 16.31 -2.35 -33.65
CA SER A 131 17.67 -1.86 -33.94
C SER A 131 17.98 -0.49 -33.31
N GLU A 132 16.96 0.34 -33.05
CA GLU A 132 17.12 1.69 -32.51
C GLU A 132 16.93 1.76 -31.00
N ILE A 133 16.43 0.68 -30.37
CA ILE A 133 16.22 0.65 -28.92
C ILE A 133 17.58 0.46 -28.24
N THR A 134 17.92 1.42 -27.37
CA THR A 134 19.16 1.38 -26.60
C THR A 134 18.97 0.70 -25.25
N ILE A 135 20.07 0.19 -24.69
CA ILE A 135 20.03 -0.47 -23.37
C ILE A 135 19.71 0.57 -22.29
N GLU A 136 20.19 1.79 -22.45
CA GLU A 136 19.96 2.92 -21.54
C GLU A 136 18.49 3.35 -21.51
N GLU A 137 17.81 3.33 -22.67
CA GLU A 137 16.38 3.59 -22.72
C GLU A 137 15.59 2.52 -21.94
N LEU A 138 15.95 1.25 -22.11
CA LEU A 138 15.35 0.14 -21.38
C LEU A 138 15.66 0.22 -19.87
N ASP A 139 16.86 0.64 -19.48
CA ASP A 139 17.22 0.85 -18.07
C ASP A 139 16.33 1.93 -17.43
N LYS A 140 16.06 3.03 -18.15
CA LYS A 140 15.11 4.03 -17.69
C LYS A 140 13.68 3.49 -17.59
N VAL A 141 13.24 2.64 -18.53
CA VAL A 141 11.95 1.96 -18.42
C VAL A 141 11.89 1.09 -17.16
N LEU A 142 12.95 0.34 -16.85
CA LEU A 142 13.04 -0.49 -15.65
C LEU A 142 12.94 0.35 -14.37
N GLU A 143 13.57 1.52 -14.32
CA GLU A 143 13.46 2.45 -13.19
C GLU A 143 12.02 2.92 -12.98
N ILE A 144 11.36 3.35 -14.06
CA ILE A 144 9.95 3.80 -14.03
C ILE A 144 9.05 2.66 -13.55
N ALA A 145 9.19 1.47 -14.14
CA ALA A 145 8.36 0.31 -13.83
C ALA A 145 8.58 -0.18 -12.39
N LYS A 146 9.83 -0.19 -11.92
CA LYS A 146 10.16 -0.52 -10.53
C LYS A 146 9.52 0.48 -9.58
N ARG A 147 9.69 1.79 -9.82
CA ARG A 147 9.09 2.82 -8.95
C ARG A 147 7.57 2.69 -8.90
N TRP A 148 6.92 2.58 -10.06
CA TRP A 148 5.48 2.34 -10.15
C TRP A 148 5.05 1.11 -9.34
N PHE A 149 5.75 -0.01 -9.51
CA PHE A 149 5.41 -1.24 -8.79
C PHE A 149 5.57 -1.13 -7.27
N PHE A 150 6.59 -0.42 -6.78
CA PHE A 150 6.79 -0.21 -5.35
C PHE A 150 5.79 0.79 -4.74
N GLU A 151 5.23 1.70 -5.55
CA GLU A 151 4.21 2.66 -5.12
C GLU A 151 2.81 2.05 -5.09
N THR A 152 2.45 1.23 -6.09
CA THR A 152 1.07 0.73 -6.23
C THR A 152 0.90 -0.75 -5.99
N GLY A 153 1.95 -1.56 -6.15
CA GLY A 153 1.86 -3.02 -6.16
C GLY A 153 1.10 -3.59 -7.37
N GLU A 154 0.85 -2.79 -8.41
CA GLU A 154 0.06 -3.24 -9.57
C GLU A 154 0.79 -4.29 -10.42
N GLU A 155 0.05 -5.32 -10.82
CA GLU A 155 0.55 -6.40 -11.69
C GLU A 155 1.12 -5.86 -13.01
N LYS A 156 0.49 -4.84 -13.60
CA LYS A 156 0.95 -4.22 -14.86
C LYS A 156 2.34 -3.59 -14.72
N ALA A 157 2.63 -2.98 -13.57
CA ALA A 157 3.93 -2.39 -13.28
C ALA A 157 5.02 -3.47 -13.21
N TYR A 158 4.70 -4.58 -12.55
CA TYR A 158 5.60 -5.72 -12.48
C TYR A 158 5.85 -6.37 -13.84
N LYS A 159 4.79 -6.55 -14.65
CA LYS A 159 4.90 -7.06 -16.02
C LYS A 159 5.76 -6.15 -16.90
N LEU A 160 5.55 -4.83 -16.81
CA LEU A 160 6.37 -3.84 -17.51
C LEU A 160 7.85 -4.01 -17.13
N TRP A 161 8.16 -4.12 -15.84
CA TRP A 161 9.51 -4.33 -15.36
C TRP A 161 10.11 -5.64 -15.88
N LEU A 162 9.43 -6.77 -15.67
CA LEU A 162 9.93 -8.10 -16.02
C LEU A 162 10.13 -8.26 -17.52
N TYR A 163 9.15 -7.86 -18.33
CA TYR A 163 9.23 -8.00 -19.79
C TYR A 163 10.29 -7.08 -20.38
N THR A 164 10.44 -5.85 -19.85
CA THR A 164 11.52 -4.96 -20.26
C THR A 164 12.87 -5.57 -19.90
N TYR A 165 13.00 -6.19 -18.73
CA TYR A 165 14.26 -6.81 -18.31
C TYR A 165 14.65 -7.98 -19.23
N MET A 166 13.68 -8.83 -19.59
CA MET A 166 13.86 -9.91 -20.57
C MET A 166 14.28 -9.38 -21.94
N TYR A 167 13.59 -8.34 -22.43
CA TYR A 167 13.91 -7.71 -23.70
C TYR A 167 15.32 -7.10 -23.70
N ARG A 168 15.67 -6.39 -22.63
CA ARG A 168 17.01 -5.80 -22.44
C ARG A 168 18.11 -6.86 -22.37
N ALA A 169 17.92 -7.89 -21.55
CA ALA A 169 18.93 -8.94 -21.37
C ALA A 169 19.19 -9.68 -22.70
N SER A 170 18.14 -10.05 -23.42
CA SER A 170 18.27 -10.71 -24.72
C SER A 170 19.05 -9.87 -25.74
N LEU A 171 18.74 -8.58 -25.88
CA LEU A 171 19.50 -7.66 -26.73
C LEU A 171 20.96 -7.52 -26.31
N LYS A 172 21.23 -7.41 -25.01
CA LYS A 172 22.59 -7.29 -24.47
C LYS A 172 23.43 -8.50 -24.85
N TYR A 173 22.94 -9.71 -24.61
CA TYR A 173 23.71 -10.94 -24.84
C TYR A 173 23.83 -11.30 -26.32
N GLU A 174 22.84 -11.00 -27.15
CA GLU A 174 22.94 -11.14 -28.60
C GLU A 174 24.02 -10.23 -29.19
N ARG A 175 24.01 -8.94 -28.83
CA ARG A 175 25.06 -7.98 -29.26
C ARG A 175 26.45 -8.37 -28.79
N LEU A 176 26.58 -9.09 -27.67
CA LEU A 176 27.85 -9.63 -27.20
C LEU A 176 28.32 -10.81 -28.06
N ARG A 177 27.43 -11.77 -28.36
CA ARG A 177 27.75 -12.92 -29.25
C ARG A 177 28.18 -12.45 -30.63
N GLU A 178 27.47 -11.52 -31.24
CA GLU A 178 27.84 -10.97 -32.54
C GLU A 178 29.21 -10.26 -32.55
N LYS A 179 29.61 -9.65 -31.42
CA LYS A 179 30.93 -9.03 -31.28
C LYS A 179 32.03 -10.09 -31.17
N GLU A 180 31.79 -11.17 -30.42
CA GLU A 180 32.72 -12.28 -30.28
C GLU A 180 32.90 -13.03 -31.61
N GLU A 181 31.83 -13.21 -32.39
CA GLU A 181 31.89 -13.83 -33.71
C GLU A 181 32.65 -12.97 -34.72
N ARG A 182 32.49 -11.64 -34.69
CA ARG A 182 33.23 -10.70 -35.55
C ARG A 182 34.73 -10.60 -35.21
N GLN A 183 35.14 -11.07 -34.04
CA GLN A 183 36.54 -11.05 -33.58
C GLN A 183 37.26 -12.39 -33.75
N LYS A 184 36.55 -13.44 -34.19
CA LYS A 184 37.11 -14.76 -34.54
C LYS A 184 37.38 -14.84 -36.04
#